data_AF-A0A0R3P7E5-F1
#
_entry.id   AF-A0A0R3P7E5-F1
#
_cell.length_a   1.000
_cell.length_b   1.000
_cell.length_c   1.000
_cell.angle_alpha   90.00
_cell.angle_beta   90.00
_cell.angle_gamma   90.00
#
_symmetry.space_group_name_H-M   'P 1'
#
loop_
_entity.id
_entity.type
_entity.pdbx_description
1 polymer ?
#
loop_
_entity_poly.entity_id
_entity_poly.type
_entity_poly.pdbx_seq_one_letter_code
_entity_poly.pdbx_strand_id
1 'polypeptide(L)'
;MSLGADRSYKMKLRDVENAFKYRRIPYPKRSVELIALLAISCTFFLFMHTNKLNSRLKEMEVKLQPSEFSALGLTSNHVSGHDAGKHDDINTLHGTYQYLKSTGQLDGLTPRRLNNTAKAEMDRLFFPRCAKVGSEALMEFMQHLQDINHFRVDVNGVDRRTSRTLNALRQEEMAAYIYNMDEGSVYIEHTNWIDFNAYNLPKPIFINMVRDPVERMISWYYYIRNSYRNAIFYRKNPLAPIKPTAWFKKSFNDCVRSGDQECQYIPLTVKDAVPNFKRQSIFFCGHEPDCL
;
A
#
# COMPACT_ATOMS: atom_id res chain seq x y z
N MET A 1 -13.95 -33.80 63.84
CA MET A 1 -13.09 -34.80 64.50
C MET A 1 -11.66 -34.51 64.12
N SER A 2 -10.79 -34.41 65.12
CA SER A 2 -9.33 -34.27 65.01
C SER A 2 -8.67 -35.53 64.41
N LEU A 3 -7.34 -35.48 64.26
CA LEU A 3 -6.34 -36.47 63.80
C LEU A 3 -5.86 -36.16 62.38
N GLY A 4 -4.64 -35.68 62.10
CA GLY A 4 -3.37 -35.85 62.80
C GLY A 4 -2.51 -36.86 62.03
N ALA A 5 -1.52 -36.39 61.28
CA ALA A 5 -0.28 -37.12 60.95
C ALA A 5 0.63 -36.29 60.04
N ASP A 6 1.61 -35.61 60.64
CA ASP A 6 2.87 -35.28 59.99
C ASP A 6 3.54 -36.56 59.46
N ARG A 7 3.79 -36.64 58.15
CA ARG A 7 4.76 -37.57 57.58
C ARG A 7 5.87 -36.80 56.88
N SER A 8 6.94 -36.60 57.64
CA SER A 8 8.26 -36.18 57.15
C SER A 8 8.79 -37.20 56.14
N TYR A 9 8.85 -36.83 54.86
CA TYR A 9 9.62 -37.57 53.86
C TYR A 9 11.09 -37.15 53.94
N LYS A 10 11.81 -37.65 54.97
CA LYS A 10 13.28 -37.69 54.92
C LYS A 10 13.69 -38.85 54.02
N MET A 11 14.01 -38.54 52.76
CA MET A 11 14.77 -39.46 51.90
C MET A 11 16.11 -39.75 52.57
N LYS A 12 16.38 -41.01 52.90
CA LYS A 12 17.68 -41.42 53.43
C LYS A 12 18.71 -41.28 52.31
N LEU A 13 19.92 -40.82 52.63
CA LEU A 13 21.01 -40.62 51.66
C LEU A 13 21.26 -41.85 50.75
N ARG A 14 20.98 -43.06 51.26
CA ARG A 14 21.06 -44.32 50.52
C ARG A 14 20.04 -44.44 49.37
N ASP A 15 18.88 -43.80 49.46
CA ASP A 15 17.88 -43.80 48.37
C ASP A 15 18.28 -42.85 47.24
N VAL A 16 19.01 -41.78 47.55
CA VAL A 16 19.58 -40.86 46.55
C VAL A 16 20.72 -41.56 45.79
N GLU A 17 21.63 -42.24 46.50
CA GLU A 17 22.71 -43.00 45.86
C GLU A 17 22.18 -44.12 44.95
N ASN A 18 21.12 -44.80 45.35
CA ASN A 18 20.47 -45.82 44.50
C ASN A 18 19.73 -45.21 43.29
N ALA A 19 19.11 -44.03 43.43
CA ALA A 19 18.47 -43.33 42.31
C ALA A 19 19.47 -42.87 41.23
N PHE A 20 20.71 -42.53 41.63
CA PHE A 20 21.78 -42.19 40.68
C PHE A 20 22.51 -43.43 40.12
N LYS A 21 22.52 -44.56 40.84
CA LYS A 21 23.19 -45.79 40.37
C LYS A 21 22.47 -46.48 39.21
N TYR A 22 21.16 -46.22 39.02
CA TYR A 22 20.35 -46.85 37.96
C TYR A 22 19.91 -45.93 36.82
N ARG A 23 20.23 -44.62 36.85
CA ARG A 23 20.14 -43.78 35.66
C ARG A 23 21.38 -43.98 34.78
N ARG A 24 21.34 -45.02 33.94
CA ARG A 24 22.15 -45.02 32.73
C ARG A 24 21.64 -43.88 31.86
N ILE A 25 22.33 -42.74 31.87
CA ILE A 25 22.22 -41.78 30.77
C ILE A 25 22.73 -42.55 29.54
N PRO A 26 21.89 -42.85 28.54
CA PRO A 26 22.35 -43.60 27.39
C PRO A 26 23.23 -42.66 26.57
N TYR A 27 24.54 -42.72 26.80
CA TYR A 27 25.48 -42.16 25.86
C TYR A 27 25.38 -42.98 24.57
N PRO A 28 25.07 -42.35 23.43
CA PRO A 28 24.91 -43.07 22.17
C PRO A 28 26.20 -43.79 21.82
N LYS A 29 26.14 -45.11 21.63
CA LYS A 29 27.32 -45.94 21.29
C LYS A 29 27.70 -45.82 19.81
N ARG A 30 26.85 -45.19 18.99
CA ARG A 30 27.07 -44.96 17.55
C ARG A 30 27.15 -43.47 17.30
N SER A 31 28.20 -43.03 16.60
CA SER A 31 28.44 -41.64 16.20
C SER A 31 27.24 -41.00 15.48
N VAL A 32 26.41 -41.80 14.81
CA VAL A 32 25.20 -41.37 14.09
C VAL A 32 24.12 -40.82 15.04
N GLU A 33 23.93 -41.41 16.22
CA GLU A 33 22.93 -40.96 17.20
C GLU A 33 23.37 -39.65 17.90
N LEU A 34 24.68 -39.48 18.11
CA LEU A 34 25.24 -38.24 18.62
C LEU A 34 25.05 -37.09 17.61
N ILE A 35 25.28 -37.36 16.33
CA ILE A 35 25.05 -36.39 15.24
C ILE A 35 23.57 -36.02 15.16
N ALA A 36 22.66 -36.98 15.32
CA ALA A 36 21.22 -36.72 15.31
C ALA A 36 20.79 -35.81 16.48
N LEU A 37 21.29 -36.08 17.69
CA LEU A 37 21.00 -35.23 18.86
C LEU A 37 21.60 -33.82 18.72
N LEU A 38 22.81 -33.71 18.17
CA LEU A 38 23.41 -32.42 17.83
C LEU A 38 22.59 -31.65 16.79
N ALA A 39 22.14 -32.32 15.73
CA ALA A 39 21.31 -31.72 14.70
C ALA A 39 19.97 -31.22 15.25
N ILE A 40 19.28 -32.03 16.06
CA ILE A 40 18.00 -31.65 16.70
C ILE A 40 18.20 -30.49 17.69
N SER A 41 19.30 -30.49 18.46
CA SER A 41 19.60 -29.38 19.37
C SER A 41 19.89 -28.09 18.60
N CYS A 42 20.65 -28.18 17.49
CA CYS A 42 20.99 -27.06 16.63
C CYS A 42 19.73 -26.48 15.96
N THR A 43 18.84 -27.31 15.42
CA THR A 43 17.59 -26.84 14.81
C THR A 43 16.66 -26.19 15.84
N PHE A 44 16.57 -26.73 17.05
CA PHE A 44 15.81 -26.11 18.13
C PHE A 44 16.39 -24.75 18.55
N PHE A 45 17.72 -24.65 18.69
CA PHE A 45 18.37 -23.37 18.98
C PHE A 45 18.20 -22.34 17.86
N LEU A 46 18.32 -22.77 16.60
CA LEU A 46 18.07 -21.91 15.44
C LEU A 46 16.61 -21.43 15.42
N PHE A 47 15.64 -22.30 15.71
CA PHE A 47 14.22 -21.95 15.80
C PHE A 47 13.93 -20.95 16.93
N MET A 48 14.50 -21.16 18.11
CA MET A 48 14.38 -20.21 19.23
C MET A 48 15.02 -18.86 18.90
N HIS A 49 16.18 -18.88 18.22
CA HIS A 49 16.89 -17.67 17.84
C HIS A 49 16.15 -16.91 16.72
N THR A 50 15.59 -17.60 15.73
CA THR A 50 14.77 -16.97 14.69
C THR A 50 13.48 -16.41 15.25
N ASN A 51 12.82 -17.08 16.21
CA ASN A 51 11.66 -16.52 16.89
C ASN A 51 12.00 -15.27 17.71
N LYS A 52 13.13 -15.28 18.42
CA LYS A 52 13.60 -14.11 19.17
C LYS A 52 13.98 -12.95 18.24
N LEU A 53 14.63 -13.23 17.12
CA LEU A 53 14.95 -12.24 16.08
C LEU A 53 13.68 -11.69 15.42
N ASN A 54 12.69 -12.53 15.10
CA ASN A 54 11.41 -12.10 14.56
C ASN A 54 10.65 -11.21 15.55
N SER A 55 10.66 -11.54 16.83
CA SER A 55 10.07 -10.70 17.88
C SER A 55 10.79 -9.34 17.98
N ARG A 56 12.13 -9.34 17.94
CA ARG A 56 12.94 -8.12 17.95
C ARG A 56 12.76 -7.28 16.68
N LEU A 57 12.60 -7.90 15.52
CA LEU A 57 12.30 -7.24 14.24
C LEU A 57 10.94 -6.55 14.31
N LYS A 58 9.90 -7.24 14.80
CA LYS A 58 8.58 -6.63 15.04
C LYS A 58 8.66 -5.46 16.03
N GLU A 59 9.43 -5.61 17.11
CA GLU A 59 9.62 -4.54 18.08
C GLU A 59 10.35 -3.32 17.48
N MET A 60 11.35 -3.55 16.62
CA MET A 60 12.06 -2.48 15.90
C MET A 60 11.21 -1.84 14.80
N GLU A 61 10.35 -2.61 14.12
CA GLU A 61 9.38 -2.11 13.14
C GLU A 61 8.37 -1.16 13.80
N VAL A 62 7.86 -1.52 14.99
CA VAL A 62 7.02 -0.65 15.81
C VAL A 62 7.77 0.60 16.30
N LYS A 63 9.06 0.49 16.64
CA LYS A 63 9.87 1.62 17.11
C LYS A 63 10.33 2.57 16.00
N LEU A 64 10.53 2.09 14.77
CA LEU A 64 10.93 2.92 13.62
C LEU A 64 9.75 3.69 13.01
N GLN A 65 8.51 3.33 13.31
CA GLN A 65 7.31 4.06 12.90
C GLN A 65 6.52 4.56 14.13
N PRO A 66 6.95 5.63 14.80
CA PRO A 66 6.10 6.33 15.75
C PRO A 66 5.12 7.19 14.95
N SER A 67 4.13 6.58 14.33
CA SER A 67 2.98 7.30 13.82
C SER A 67 1.71 6.53 14.10
N GLU A 68 0.62 7.26 14.30
CA GLU A 68 -0.74 6.79 14.57
C GLU A 68 -1.27 5.76 13.54
N PHE A 69 -0.49 5.47 12.49
CA PHE A 69 -0.73 4.50 11.43
C PHE A 69 -0.37 3.04 11.78
N SER A 70 0.60 2.78 12.66
CA SER A 70 0.98 1.39 12.96
C SER A 70 -0.08 0.66 13.82
N ALA A 71 -0.88 1.41 14.59
CA ALA A 71 -2.04 0.86 15.31
C ALA A 71 -3.20 0.45 14.38
N LEU A 72 -3.20 0.92 13.13
CA LEU A 72 -4.19 0.58 12.11
C LEU A 72 -3.75 -0.60 11.22
N GLY A 73 -2.53 -1.12 11.39
CA GLY A 73 -1.99 -2.22 10.58
C GLY A 73 -1.99 -1.94 9.06
N LEU A 74 -2.13 -0.68 8.66
CA LEU A 74 -2.09 -0.24 7.27
C LEU A 74 -0.64 -0.08 6.82
N THR A 75 0.14 -1.17 6.85
CA THR A 75 1.39 -1.23 6.09
C THR A 75 1.05 -1.70 4.68
N SER A 76 1.42 -0.94 3.66
CA SER A 76 1.15 -1.22 2.24
C SER A 76 1.75 -2.53 1.71
N ASN A 77 2.52 -3.27 2.53
CA ASN A 77 3.14 -4.54 2.15
C ASN A 77 2.16 -5.71 2.05
N HIS A 78 0.93 -5.59 2.57
CA HIS A 78 -0.06 -6.69 2.56
C HIS A 78 -1.06 -6.65 1.38
N VAL A 79 -0.93 -5.71 0.43
CA VAL A 79 -1.81 -5.62 -0.77
C VAL A 79 -1.17 -6.29 -2.00
N SER A 80 0.04 -6.84 -1.85
CA SER A 80 0.61 -7.76 -2.85
C SER A 80 -0.03 -9.13 -2.66
N GLY A 81 -0.83 -9.57 -3.63
CA GLY A 81 -1.58 -10.83 -3.64
C GLY A 81 -0.73 -12.11 -3.67
N HIS A 82 0.44 -12.12 -3.04
CA HIS A 82 1.32 -13.28 -2.98
C HIS A 82 1.24 -14.06 -1.66
N ASP A 83 0.57 -13.53 -0.63
CA ASP A 83 0.46 -14.16 0.70
C ASP A 83 -1.00 -14.41 1.15
N ALA A 84 -1.90 -14.73 0.22
CA ALA A 84 -3.31 -15.05 0.51
C ALA A 84 -3.54 -16.37 1.29
N GLY A 85 -2.54 -16.87 2.02
CA GLY A 85 -2.54 -18.19 2.66
C GLY A 85 -2.15 -18.22 4.14
N LYS A 86 -1.95 -17.08 4.81
CA LYS A 86 -1.64 -17.05 6.25
C LYS A 86 -2.84 -16.61 7.07
N HIS A 87 -3.20 -17.43 8.06
CA HIS A 87 -4.37 -17.30 8.94
C HIS A 87 -4.31 -16.12 9.95
N ASP A 88 -3.36 -15.18 9.83
CA ASP A 88 -3.09 -14.15 10.84
C ASP A 88 -3.66 -12.75 10.51
N ASP A 89 -4.40 -12.61 9.41
CA ASP A 89 -4.93 -11.32 8.90
C ASP A 89 -6.18 -10.79 9.64
N ILE A 90 -6.61 -11.42 10.73
CA ILE A 90 -7.72 -10.94 11.59
C ILE A 90 -7.36 -9.64 12.33
N ASN A 91 -6.07 -9.30 12.41
CA ASN A 91 -5.57 -8.22 13.28
C ASN A 91 -5.77 -6.79 12.74
N THR A 92 -5.96 -6.59 11.43
CA THR A 92 -6.08 -5.23 10.83
C THR A 92 -7.47 -4.65 10.97
N LEU A 93 -8.51 -5.43 10.62
CA LEU A 93 -9.91 -4.96 10.70
C LEU A 93 -10.38 -4.91 12.16
N HIS A 94 -9.95 -5.88 12.98
CA HIS A 94 -10.21 -5.86 14.41
C HIS A 94 -9.51 -4.69 15.11
N GLY A 95 -8.25 -4.40 14.76
CA GLY A 95 -7.52 -3.24 15.28
C GLY A 95 -8.17 -1.91 14.90
N THR A 96 -8.55 -1.76 13.63
CA THR A 96 -9.27 -0.57 13.15
C THR A 96 -10.62 -0.40 13.87
N TYR A 97 -11.39 -1.49 14.03
CA TYR A 97 -12.64 -1.48 14.76
C TYR A 97 -12.46 -1.08 16.23
N GLN A 98 -11.47 -1.67 16.92
CA GLN A 98 -11.17 -1.33 18.31
C GLN A 98 -10.74 0.13 18.46
N TYR A 99 -9.91 0.63 17.54
CA TYR A 99 -9.49 2.02 17.51
C TYR A 99 -10.70 2.95 17.36
N LEU A 100 -11.52 2.75 16.33
CA LEU A 100 -12.73 3.54 16.07
C LEU A 100 -13.71 3.50 17.25
N LYS A 101 -13.82 2.34 17.91
CA LYS A 101 -14.61 2.17 19.12
C LYS A 101 -14.03 2.94 20.30
N SER A 102 -12.71 2.88 20.51
CA SER A 102 -12.02 3.56 21.61
C SER A 102 -12.02 5.08 21.48
N THR A 103 -12.01 5.60 20.25
CA THR A 103 -12.06 7.04 19.96
C THR A 103 -13.49 7.59 19.89
N GLY A 104 -14.51 6.74 20.06
CA GLY A 104 -15.93 7.11 19.90
C GLY A 104 -16.33 7.46 18.46
N GLN A 105 -15.41 7.29 17.49
CA GLN A 105 -15.68 7.55 16.08
C GLN A 105 -16.68 6.55 15.49
N LEU A 106 -16.75 5.33 16.04
CA LEU A 106 -17.64 4.27 15.59
C LEU A 106 -19.12 4.68 15.63
N ASP A 107 -19.53 5.41 16.66
CA ASP A 107 -20.93 5.86 16.83
C ASP A 107 -21.32 6.92 15.78
N GLY A 108 -20.32 7.58 15.18
CA GLY A 108 -20.51 8.55 14.10
C GLY A 108 -20.59 7.93 12.70
N LEU A 109 -20.18 6.68 12.52
CA LEU A 109 -20.09 5.98 11.24
C LEU A 109 -21.44 5.36 10.84
N THR A 110 -22.35 6.18 10.34
CA THR A 110 -23.57 5.69 9.71
C THR A 110 -23.43 5.61 8.19
N PRO A 111 -24.04 4.63 7.50
CA PRO A 111 -24.00 4.56 6.03
C PRO A 111 -24.46 5.85 5.35
N ARG A 112 -25.44 6.54 5.94
CA ARG A 112 -25.92 7.85 5.45
C ARG A 112 -24.84 8.93 5.52
N ARG A 113 -24.03 8.96 6.58
CA ARG A 113 -22.93 9.92 6.73
C ARG A 113 -21.74 9.61 5.83
N LEU A 114 -21.55 8.34 5.50
CA LEU A 114 -20.48 7.87 4.61
C LEU A 114 -20.85 7.98 3.12
N ASN A 115 -22.15 8.14 2.80
CA ASN A 115 -22.59 8.33 1.43
C ASN A 115 -22.26 9.75 0.93
N ASN A 116 -21.07 9.90 0.34
CA ASN A 116 -20.65 11.14 -0.30
C ASN A 116 -21.33 11.39 -1.66
N THR A 117 -21.86 10.35 -2.31
CA THR A 117 -22.57 10.48 -3.59
C THR A 117 -23.83 11.33 -3.44
N ALA A 118 -24.48 11.28 -2.28
CA ALA A 118 -25.64 12.13 -1.97
C ALA A 118 -25.32 13.65 -1.93
N LYS A 119 -24.04 14.03 -1.95
CA LYS A 119 -23.58 15.43 -2.00
C LYS A 119 -23.25 15.88 -3.43
N ALA A 120 -23.49 15.05 -4.44
CA ALA A 120 -23.40 15.46 -5.84
C ALA A 120 -24.70 16.17 -6.23
N GLU A 121 -24.57 17.16 -7.10
CA GLU A 121 -25.68 17.98 -7.61
C GLU A 121 -26.05 17.59 -9.04
N MET A 122 -25.23 16.75 -9.67
CA MET A 122 -25.52 16.18 -10.98
C MET A 122 -25.11 14.72 -11.10
N ASP A 123 -25.88 13.97 -11.89
CA ASP A 123 -25.65 12.55 -12.15
C ASP A 123 -24.64 12.33 -13.30
N ARG A 124 -23.43 12.84 -13.08
CA ARG A 124 -22.27 12.60 -13.94
C ARG A 124 -21.11 12.24 -13.05
N LEU A 125 -20.40 11.17 -13.40
CA LEU A 125 -19.24 10.73 -12.64
C LEU A 125 -17.98 11.34 -13.27
N PHE A 126 -17.23 12.08 -12.48
CA PHE A 126 -15.93 12.58 -12.87
C PHE A 126 -14.82 11.86 -12.10
N PHE A 127 -13.92 11.21 -12.84
CA PHE A 127 -12.78 10.47 -12.33
C PHE A 127 -11.45 11.12 -12.79
N PRO A 128 -10.95 12.13 -12.05
CA PRO A 128 -9.63 12.73 -12.26
C PRO A 128 -8.53 11.75 -11.81
N ARG A 129 -8.26 10.73 -12.62
CA ARG A 129 -7.46 9.56 -12.24
C ARG A 129 -6.00 9.91 -11.99
N CYS A 130 -5.51 9.51 -10.82
CA CYS A 130 -4.07 9.46 -10.53
C CYS A 130 -3.36 8.44 -11.44
N ALA A 131 -2.09 8.67 -11.75
CA ALA A 131 -1.25 7.65 -12.40
C ALA A 131 -0.72 6.62 -11.38
N LYS A 132 -0.54 5.39 -11.85
CA LYS A 132 0.07 4.26 -11.10
C LYS A 132 -0.67 3.82 -9.84
N VAL A 133 -1.97 4.09 -9.77
CA VAL A 133 -2.88 3.68 -8.67
C VAL A 133 -3.78 2.48 -9.02
N GLY A 134 -3.59 1.85 -10.18
CA GLY A 134 -4.50 0.80 -10.67
C GLY A 134 -5.76 1.33 -11.38
N SER A 135 -5.76 2.62 -11.77
CA SER A 135 -6.89 3.27 -12.45
C SER A 135 -7.22 2.69 -13.83
N GLU A 136 -6.28 2.00 -14.48
CA GLU A 136 -6.54 1.30 -15.75
C GLU A 136 -7.51 0.13 -15.57
N ALA A 137 -7.37 -0.66 -14.51
CA ALA A 137 -8.28 -1.77 -14.23
C ALA A 137 -9.71 -1.29 -13.95
N LEU A 138 -9.87 -0.19 -13.21
CA LEU A 138 -11.18 0.42 -12.96
C LEU A 138 -11.80 1.00 -14.24
N MET A 139 -10.99 1.62 -15.09
CA MET A 139 -11.43 2.14 -16.39
C MET A 139 -11.93 1.00 -17.29
N GLU A 140 -11.15 -0.09 -17.44
CA GLU A 140 -11.56 -1.27 -18.22
C GLU A 140 -12.84 -1.90 -17.66
N PHE A 141 -12.95 -1.99 -16.33
CA PHE A 141 -14.16 -2.48 -15.68
C PHE A 141 -15.37 -1.60 -16.00
N MET A 142 -15.24 -0.27 -15.94
CA MET A 142 -16.31 0.65 -16.31
C MET A 142 -16.68 0.53 -17.79
N GLN A 143 -15.71 0.36 -18.68
CA GLN A 143 -15.97 0.16 -20.11
C GLN A 143 -16.76 -1.12 -20.37
N HIS A 144 -16.47 -2.21 -19.66
CA HIS A 144 -17.28 -3.44 -19.74
C HIS A 144 -18.70 -3.25 -19.19
N LEU A 145 -18.84 -2.50 -18.09
CA LEU A 145 -20.16 -2.24 -17.50
C LEU A 145 -21.01 -1.28 -18.34
N GLN A 146 -20.40 -0.42 -19.16
CA GLN A 146 -21.12 0.52 -20.01
C GLN A 146 -22.12 -0.22 -20.93
N ASP A 147 -21.73 -1.36 -21.50
CA ASP A 147 -22.57 -2.13 -22.42
C ASP A 147 -23.74 -2.84 -21.70
N ILE A 148 -23.54 -3.17 -20.42
CA ILE A 148 -24.52 -3.90 -19.58
C ILE A 148 -25.53 -2.94 -18.96
N ASN A 149 -25.05 -1.79 -18.47
CA ASN A 149 -25.84 -0.84 -17.69
C ASN A 149 -26.27 0.39 -18.49
N HIS A 150 -25.94 0.43 -19.80
CA HIS A 150 -26.34 1.48 -20.74
C HIS A 150 -25.93 2.90 -20.32
N PHE A 151 -24.68 3.07 -19.89
CA PHE A 151 -24.08 4.39 -19.65
C PHE A 151 -22.84 4.58 -20.54
N ARG A 152 -22.36 5.82 -20.67
CA ARG A 152 -21.19 6.14 -21.50
C ARG A 152 -19.95 6.39 -20.65
N VAL A 153 -18.83 5.80 -21.03
CA VAL A 153 -17.49 6.09 -20.52
C VAL A 153 -16.70 6.87 -21.55
N ASP A 154 -16.32 8.09 -21.21
CA ASP A 154 -15.48 8.94 -22.04
C ASP A 154 -14.06 9.08 -21.45
N VAL A 155 -13.07 8.63 -22.23
CA VAL A 155 -11.64 8.69 -21.94
C VAL A 155 -10.87 9.54 -22.95
N ASN A 156 -11.56 10.06 -23.97
CA ASN A 156 -10.95 10.78 -25.09
C ASN A 156 -11.07 12.30 -24.91
N GLY A 157 -12.16 12.76 -24.27
CA GLY A 157 -12.31 14.11 -23.77
C GLY A 157 -12.14 15.25 -24.78
N VAL A 158 -11.75 16.41 -24.26
CA VAL A 158 -11.66 17.69 -24.98
C VAL A 158 -10.28 17.95 -25.61
N ASP A 159 -9.19 17.51 -24.97
CA ASP A 159 -7.81 17.73 -25.43
C ASP A 159 -7.01 16.42 -25.46
N ARG A 160 -6.30 16.15 -26.55
CA ARG A 160 -5.36 15.00 -26.64
C ARG A 160 -4.05 15.25 -25.90
N ARG A 161 -3.76 16.50 -25.52
CA ARG A 161 -2.61 16.86 -24.69
C ARG A 161 -3.01 16.80 -23.23
N THR A 162 -2.73 15.68 -22.60
CA THR A 162 -2.91 15.49 -21.17
C THR A 162 -1.99 16.44 -20.39
N SER A 163 -2.58 17.47 -19.77
CA SER A 163 -1.94 18.30 -18.76
C SER A 163 -2.64 18.11 -17.44
N ARG A 164 -1.87 17.88 -16.37
CA ARG A 164 -2.42 17.68 -15.02
C ARG A 164 -2.95 18.99 -14.44
N THR A 165 -2.18 20.05 -14.63
CA THR A 165 -2.51 21.40 -14.16
C THR A 165 -3.07 22.18 -15.35
N LEU A 166 -4.35 22.49 -15.27
CA LEU A 166 -5.09 23.30 -16.24
C LEU A 166 -5.16 24.76 -15.79
N ASN A 167 -5.13 25.69 -16.75
CA ASN A 167 -5.47 27.08 -16.48
C ASN A 167 -7.00 27.24 -16.34
N ALA A 168 -7.45 28.40 -15.83
CA ALA A 168 -8.88 28.63 -15.56
C ALA A 168 -9.78 28.39 -16.78
N LEU A 169 -9.35 28.81 -17.98
CA LEU A 169 -10.10 28.60 -19.22
C LEU A 169 -10.28 27.09 -19.52
N ARG A 170 -9.21 26.29 -19.43
CA ARG A 170 -9.29 24.84 -19.68
C ARG A 170 -10.09 24.10 -18.61
N GLN A 171 -10.06 24.58 -17.37
CA GLN A 171 -10.90 24.04 -16.30
C GLN A 171 -12.38 24.29 -16.59
N GLU A 172 -12.73 25.50 -17.01
CA GLU A 172 -14.09 25.87 -17.44
C GLU A 172 -14.55 25.03 -18.64
N GLU A 173 -13.72 24.92 -19.69
CA GLU A 173 -14.01 24.10 -20.88
C GLU A 173 -14.28 22.63 -20.50
N MET A 174 -13.47 22.07 -19.60
CA MET A 174 -13.63 20.70 -19.12
C MET A 174 -14.89 20.54 -18.25
N ALA A 175 -15.14 21.47 -17.34
CA ALA A 175 -16.33 21.43 -16.48
C ALA A 175 -17.62 21.55 -17.32
N ALA A 176 -17.65 22.47 -18.28
CA ALA A 176 -18.75 22.63 -19.23
C ALA A 176 -18.92 21.39 -20.12
N TYR A 177 -17.84 20.76 -20.55
CA TYR A 177 -17.90 19.51 -21.29
C TYR A 177 -18.58 18.41 -20.48
N ILE A 178 -18.15 18.20 -19.23
CA ILE A 178 -18.71 17.19 -18.32
C ILE A 178 -20.18 17.48 -18.02
N TYR A 179 -20.54 18.75 -17.82
CA TYR A 179 -21.93 19.18 -17.59
C TYR A 179 -22.85 18.82 -18.78
N ASN A 180 -22.36 18.96 -20.01
CA ASN A 180 -23.13 18.67 -21.23
C ASN A 180 -23.15 17.18 -21.61
N MET A 181 -22.55 16.30 -20.82
CA MET A 181 -22.65 14.85 -21.04
C MET A 181 -24.02 14.30 -20.61
N ASP A 182 -24.40 13.19 -21.23
CA ASP A 182 -25.62 12.45 -20.88
C ASP A 182 -25.60 12.04 -19.40
N GLU A 183 -26.76 12.00 -18.77
CA GLU A 183 -26.91 11.53 -17.39
C GLU A 183 -26.40 10.08 -17.23
N GLY A 184 -25.81 9.79 -16.08
CA GLY A 184 -25.14 8.51 -15.79
C GLY A 184 -23.78 8.34 -16.47
N SER A 185 -23.32 9.29 -17.28
CA SER A 185 -22.02 9.18 -17.95
C SER A 185 -20.84 9.32 -17.00
N VAL A 186 -19.72 8.71 -17.41
CA VAL A 186 -18.44 8.69 -16.70
C VAL A 186 -17.40 9.42 -17.55
N TYR A 187 -16.78 10.47 -17.02
CA TYR A 187 -15.63 11.12 -17.63
C TYR A 187 -14.35 10.80 -16.85
N ILE A 188 -13.32 10.33 -17.54
CA ILE A 188 -12.06 9.88 -16.95
C ILE A 188 -10.91 10.65 -17.59
N GLU A 189 -10.11 11.35 -16.78
CA GLU A 189 -9.01 12.17 -17.28
C GLU A 189 -7.83 12.22 -16.32
N HIS A 190 -6.61 12.39 -16.84
CA HIS A 190 -5.40 12.61 -16.05
C HIS A 190 -5.22 14.10 -15.69
N THR A 191 -6.13 14.62 -14.88
CA THR A 191 -6.16 16.03 -14.42
C THR A 191 -6.28 16.13 -12.91
N ASN A 192 -6.01 17.31 -12.35
CA ASN A 192 -6.29 17.59 -10.94
C ASN A 192 -7.78 17.82 -10.71
N TRP A 193 -8.20 17.80 -9.45
CA TRP A 193 -9.57 18.16 -9.07
C TRP A 193 -9.95 19.57 -9.57
N ILE A 194 -11.18 19.70 -10.06
CA ILE A 194 -11.77 20.96 -10.55
C ILE A 194 -12.95 21.31 -9.65
N ASP A 195 -13.01 22.56 -9.21
CA ASP A 195 -14.18 23.09 -8.51
C ASP A 195 -15.23 23.55 -9.54
N PHE A 196 -16.32 22.80 -9.68
CA PHE A 196 -17.41 23.14 -10.61
C PHE A 196 -18.18 24.38 -10.15
N ASN A 197 -18.24 24.62 -8.84
CA ASN A 197 -18.96 25.76 -8.28
C ASN A 197 -18.29 27.08 -8.67
N ALA A 198 -16.96 27.08 -8.84
CA ALA A 198 -16.21 28.24 -9.32
C ALA A 198 -16.64 28.70 -10.73
N TYR A 199 -17.29 27.81 -11.50
CA TYR A 199 -17.80 28.07 -12.84
C TYR A 199 -19.34 28.14 -12.91
N ASN A 200 -20.01 28.25 -11.75
CA ASN A 200 -21.48 28.19 -11.64
C ASN A 200 -22.10 26.92 -12.24
N LEU A 201 -21.38 25.79 -12.16
CA LEU A 201 -21.85 24.49 -12.63
C LEU A 201 -22.12 23.56 -11.43
N PRO A 202 -23.11 22.66 -11.55
CA PRO A 202 -23.41 21.71 -10.50
C PRO A 202 -22.28 20.70 -10.30
N LYS A 203 -22.05 20.34 -9.06
CA LYS A 203 -20.98 19.41 -8.67
C LYS A 203 -21.26 17.96 -9.13
N PRO A 204 -20.35 17.30 -9.88
CA PRO A 204 -20.48 15.89 -10.25
C PRO A 204 -20.22 14.93 -9.07
N ILE A 205 -20.48 13.65 -9.32
CA ILE A 205 -20.01 12.55 -8.48
C ILE A 205 -18.50 12.40 -8.71
N PHE A 206 -17.71 12.78 -7.72
CA PHE A 206 -16.26 12.60 -7.75
C PHE A 206 -15.85 11.26 -7.18
N ILE A 207 -15.01 10.53 -7.93
CA ILE A 207 -14.29 9.37 -7.41
C ILE A 207 -12.80 9.52 -7.69
N ASN A 208 -11.97 8.85 -6.89
CA ASN A 208 -10.55 8.71 -7.19
C ASN A 208 -9.98 7.45 -6.55
N MET A 209 -8.74 7.13 -6.90
CA MET A 209 -7.98 6.04 -6.31
C MET A 209 -6.64 6.55 -5.81
N VAL A 210 -6.25 6.08 -4.63
CA VAL A 210 -4.95 6.33 -4.03
C VAL A 210 -4.12 5.06 -3.95
N ARG A 211 -2.81 5.21 -3.85
CA ARG A 211 -1.86 4.12 -3.62
C ARG A 211 -0.79 4.64 -2.69
N ASP A 212 -0.20 3.77 -1.89
CA ASP A 212 0.97 4.12 -1.09
C ASP A 212 1.99 4.93 -1.90
N PRO A 213 2.45 6.10 -1.39
CA PRO A 213 3.29 7.01 -2.16
C PRO A 213 4.61 6.38 -2.64
N VAL A 214 5.21 5.49 -1.84
CA VAL A 214 6.49 4.85 -2.16
C VAL A 214 6.27 3.78 -3.23
N GLU A 215 5.28 2.91 -3.04
CA GLU A 215 4.90 1.88 -4.01
C GLU A 215 4.49 2.47 -5.36
N ARG A 216 3.78 3.61 -5.34
CA ARG A 216 3.41 4.35 -6.54
C ARG A 216 4.65 4.86 -7.28
N MET A 217 5.64 5.37 -6.53
CA MET A 217 6.92 5.83 -7.09
C MET A 217 7.75 4.68 -7.66
N ILE A 218 7.81 3.53 -6.98
CA ILE A 218 8.46 2.32 -7.49
C ILE A 218 7.80 1.86 -8.79
N SER A 219 6.46 1.84 -8.83
CA SER A 219 5.70 1.49 -10.03
C SER A 219 6.00 2.44 -11.20
N TRP A 220 6.09 3.74 -10.95
CA TRP A 220 6.49 4.72 -11.96
C TRP A 220 7.93 4.51 -12.44
N TYR A 221 8.87 4.29 -11.50
CA TYR A 221 10.30 4.11 -11.76
C TYR A 221 10.56 2.97 -12.75
N TYR A 222 9.91 1.82 -12.57
CA TYR A 222 10.04 0.69 -13.48
C TYR A 222 9.18 0.83 -14.74
N TYR A 223 8.03 1.51 -14.68
CA TYR A 223 7.22 1.79 -15.86
C TYR A 223 7.98 2.60 -16.91
N ILE A 224 8.71 3.65 -16.51
CA ILE A 224 9.48 4.47 -17.47
C ILE A 224 10.67 3.71 -18.06
N ARG A 225 11.19 2.70 -17.35
CA ARG A 225 12.30 1.81 -17.78
C ARG A 225 11.84 0.59 -18.56
N ASN A 226 10.54 0.37 -18.67
CA ASN A 226 9.98 -0.79 -19.37
C ASN A 226 10.44 -0.83 -20.84
N SER A 227 10.90 -1.99 -21.29
CA SER A 227 11.45 -2.19 -22.64
C SER A 227 10.42 -1.93 -23.73
N TYR A 228 9.20 -2.43 -23.58
CA TYR A 228 8.12 -2.26 -24.57
C TYR A 228 7.74 -0.79 -24.75
N ARG A 229 7.56 -0.05 -23.64
CA ARG A 229 7.31 1.39 -23.67
C ARG A 229 8.43 2.14 -24.40
N ASN A 230 9.69 1.84 -24.08
CA ASN A 230 10.83 2.50 -24.70
C ASN A 230 10.96 2.14 -26.19
N ALA A 231 10.68 0.90 -26.59
CA ALA A 231 10.66 0.50 -27.99
C ALA A 231 9.64 1.33 -28.80
N ILE A 232 8.43 1.54 -28.27
CA ILE A 232 7.42 2.41 -28.91
C ILE A 232 7.91 3.87 -28.97
N PHE A 233 8.49 4.37 -27.88
CA PHE A 233 8.99 5.74 -27.81
C PHE A 233 10.07 6.01 -28.86
N TYR A 234 11.11 5.17 -28.92
CA TYR A 234 12.21 5.34 -29.88
C TYR A 234 11.78 5.07 -31.33
N ARG A 235 10.78 4.20 -31.55
CA ARG A 235 10.16 4.04 -32.88
C ARG A 235 9.48 5.32 -33.36
N LYS A 236 8.78 6.04 -32.47
CA LYS A 236 8.14 7.33 -32.77
C LYS A 236 9.14 8.49 -32.83
N ASN A 237 10.27 8.37 -32.13
CA ASN A 237 11.29 9.40 -32.00
C ASN A 237 12.68 8.82 -32.34
N PRO A 238 12.95 8.53 -33.62
CA PRO A 238 14.16 7.80 -34.03
C PRO A 238 15.47 8.57 -33.75
N LEU A 239 15.40 9.89 -33.64
CA LEU A 239 16.54 10.76 -33.33
C LEU A 239 16.75 10.97 -31.81
N ALA A 240 15.86 10.46 -30.96
CA ALA A 240 16.00 10.64 -29.52
C ALA A 240 17.19 9.83 -29.00
N PRO A 241 18.07 10.41 -28.15
CA PRO A 241 19.22 9.68 -27.63
C PRO A 241 18.77 8.52 -26.75
N ILE A 242 19.31 7.34 -27.04
CA ILE A 242 19.06 6.14 -26.24
C ILE A 242 19.76 6.30 -24.89
N LYS A 243 19.03 6.04 -23.80
CA LYS A 243 19.61 6.06 -22.45
C LYS A 243 20.66 4.94 -22.31
N PRO A 244 21.73 5.16 -21.54
CA PRO A 244 22.76 4.14 -21.35
C PRO A 244 22.18 2.90 -20.65
N THR A 245 22.75 1.73 -20.92
CA THR A 245 22.34 0.45 -20.29
C THR A 245 22.30 0.53 -18.76
N ALA A 246 23.22 1.29 -18.16
CA ALA A 246 23.25 1.52 -16.71
C ALA A 246 21.93 2.14 -16.19
N TRP A 247 21.30 3.04 -16.93
CA TRP A 247 20.04 3.67 -16.53
C TRP A 247 18.88 2.66 -16.50
N PHE A 248 18.81 1.78 -17.50
CA PHE A 248 17.79 0.73 -17.58
C PHE A 248 17.94 -0.34 -16.49
N LYS A 249 19.19 -0.66 -16.10
CA LYS A 249 19.48 -1.72 -15.12
C LYS A 249 19.54 -1.24 -13.67
N LYS A 250 19.65 0.07 -13.42
CA LYS A 250 19.73 0.62 -12.05
C LYS A 250 18.50 0.26 -11.23
N SER A 251 18.68 -0.29 -10.04
CA SER A 251 17.57 -0.61 -9.13
C SER A 251 17.01 0.66 -8.48
N PHE A 252 15.74 0.62 -8.03
CA PHE A 252 15.15 1.73 -7.30
C PHE A 252 15.94 2.05 -6.01
N ASN A 253 16.39 1.02 -5.29
CA ASN A 253 17.18 1.18 -4.08
C ASN A 253 18.52 1.89 -4.35
N ASP A 254 19.19 1.56 -5.45
CA ASP A 254 20.44 2.23 -5.82
C ASP A 254 20.19 3.68 -6.24
N CYS A 255 19.08 3.94 -6.94
CA CYS A 255 18.64 5.31 -7.24
C CYS A 255 18.51 6.13 -5.94
N VAL A 256 17.77 5.61 -4.96
CA VAL A 256 17.55 6.30 -3.68
C VAL A 256 18.87 6.54 -2.93
N ARG A 257 19.73 5.52 -2.83
CA ARG A 257 21.01 5.63 -2.11
C ARG A 257 22.01 6.59 -2.77
N SER A 258 21.98 6.69 -4.09
CA SER A 258 22.87 7.59 -4.84
C SER A 258 22.36 9.02 -4.92
N GLY A 259 21.14 9.31 -4.44
CA GLY A 259 20.60 10.66 -4.46
C GLY A 259 20.09 11.11 -5.83
N ASP A 260 19.80 10.18 -6.74
CA ASP A 260 19.33 10.50 -8.10
C ASP A 260 18.00 11.29 -8.07
N GLN A 261 17.94 12.39 -8.83
CA GLN A 261 16.81 13.34 -8.79
C GLN A 261 15.42 12.71 -9.04
N GLU A 262 15.35 11.60 -9.81
CA GLU A 262 14.07 10.96 -10.16
C GLU A 262 13.41 10.19 -9.01
N CYS A 263 14.20 9.79 -8.01
CA CYS A 263 13.75 9.04 -6.83
C CYS A 263 13.87 9.84 -5.52
N GLN A 264 14.29 11.11 -5.59
CA GLN A 264 14.24 12.03 -4.46
C GLN A 264 12.93 12.80 -4.40
N TYR A 265 12.38 12.93 -3.19
CA TYR A 265 11.34 13.89 -2.87
C TYR A 265 11.97 15.04 -2.09
N ILE A 266 11.88 16.26 -2.64
CA ILE A 266 12.43 17.46 -2.02
C ILE A 266 11.23 18.25 -1.47
N PRO A 267 11.08 18.35 -0.14
CA PRO A 267 10.00 19.13 0.47
C PRO A 267 10.01 20.58 -0.02
N LEU A 268 8.84 21.21 -0.06
CA LEU A 268 8.63 22.64 -0.40
C LEU A 268 9.10 23.06 -1.80
N THR A 269 9.57 22.12 -2.62
CA THR A 269 9.88 22.41 -4.02
C THR A 269 8.57 22.61 -4.76
N VAL A 270 8.40 23.68 -5.55
CA VAL A 270 7.18 23.89 -6.37
C VAL A 270 7.25 23.14 -7.71
N LYS A 271 8.47 22.93 -8.21
CA LYS A 271 8.74 22.29 -9.52
C LYS A 271 9.68 21.11 -9.37
N ASP A 272 9.17 19.91 -9.63
CA ASP A 272 9.99 18.71 -9.61
C ASP A 272 11.09 18.76 -10.70
N ALA A 273 12.31 18.38 -10.33
CA ALA A 273 13.45 18.28 -11.25
C ALA A 273 13.19 17.28 -12.40
N VAL A 274 12.39 16.24 -12.11
CA VAL A 274 11.99 15.21 -13.08
C VAL A 274 10.46 15.17 -13.12
N PRO A 275 9.83 15.24 -14.30
CA PRO A 275 8.38 15.13 -14.42
C PRO A 275 7.96 13.69 -14.10
N ASN A 276 7.52 13.47 -12.87
CA ASN A 276 7.01 12.20 -12.40
C ASN A 276 5.76 12.41 -11.53
N PHE A 277 5.30 11.32 -10.94
CA PHE A 277 4.05 11.28 -10.18
C PHE A 277 4.37 11.05 -8.69
N LYS A 278 5.22 11.88 -8.06
CA LYS A 278 5.49 11.79 -6.60
C LYS A 278 4.37 12.43 -5.78
N ARG A 279 3.82 13.55 -6.27
CA ARG A 279 2.80 14.34 -5.56
C ARG A 279 1.41 13.82 -5.90
N GLN A 280 0.84 13.04 -4.98
CA GLN A 280 -0.52 12.51 -5.16
C GLN A 280 -1.55 13.53 -4.71
N SER A 281 -1.25 14.26 -3.65
CA SER A 281 -2.09 15.30 -3.05
C SER A 281 -2.57 16.33 -4.07
N ILE A 282 -1.75 16.69 -5.06
CA ILE A 282 -2.09 17.65 -6.11
C ILE A 282 -3.38 17.26 -6.86
N PHE A 283 -3.62 15.97 -7.09
CA PHE A 283 -4.84 15.49 -7.76
C PHE A 283 -6.12 15.75 -6.95
N PHE A 284 -6.00 15.99 -5.64
CA PHE A 284 -7.10 16.23 -4.72
C PHE A 284 -7.20 17.69 -4.28
N CYS A 285 -6.05 18.38 -4.15
CA CYS A 285 -6.00 19.80 -3.80
C CYS A 285 -6.52 20.68 -4.94
N GLY A 286 -6.21 20.32 -6.19
CA GLY A 286 -6.70 21.00 -7.37
C GLY A 286 -5.62 21.78 -8.11
N HIS A 287 -5.97 22.99 -8.53
CA HIS A 287 -5.20 23.77 -9.50
C HIS A 287 -4.51 25.01 -8.91
N GLU A 288 -4.77 25.30 -7.64
CA GLU A 288 -4.24 26.48 -6.96
C GLU A 288 -2.72 26.39 -6.77
N PRO A 289 -2.00 27.53 -6.77
CA PRO A 289 -0.57 27.57 -6.47
C PRO A 289 -0.21 26.96 -5.11
N ASP A 290 -1.09 27.11 -4.11
CA ASP A 290 -0.91 26.57 -2.77
C ASP A 290 -0.89 25.03 -2.74
N CYS A 291 -1.35 24.37 -3.80
CA CYS A 291 -1.30 22.93 -3.95
C CYS A 291 0.06 22.40 -4.40
N LEU A 292 0.96 23.25 -4.89
CA LEU A 292 2.22 22.84 -5.53
C LEU A 292 3.30 22.48 -4.52
#